data_AF-A0A7J7PL77-F1
#
_entry.id   AF-A0A7J7PL77-F1
#
_cell.length_a   1.000
_cell.length_b   1.000
_cell.length_c   1.000
_cell.angle_alpha   90.00
_cell.angle_beta   90.00
_cell.angle_gamma   90.00
#
_symmetry.space_group_name_H-M   'P 1'
#
loop_
_entity.id
_entity.type
_entity.pdbx_description
1 polymer ?
#
loop_
_entity_poly.entity_id
_entity_poly.type
_entity_poly.pdbx_seq_one_letter_code
_entity_poly.pdbx_strand_id
1 'polypeptide(L)'
;MCFNARVSITTYLVGLAGCAELYRQGRAAEAMFYAWVVHMQLIEFFLWRLQPQCSADPAWALGQNALVSKAGLIINHLEPVVLWLAISYLPQGSRQLPGWMHAVMVGFVLATAEYSRRVLSEQESLVTTVTPESAPHLHWKWNEGRGGGLYYAAFVAVLCALAHYGLAYGRQNTVIIAASFAASFAVYGKQHSVGAMWCFAASLAPWLLLALA
;
A
#
# COMPACT_ATOMS: atom_id res chain seq x y z
N MET A 1 -5.97 4.62 2.71
CA MET A 1 -6.74 4.10 3.82
C MET A 1 -8.09 4.80 3.86
N CYS A 2 -9.13 4.11 3.43
CA CYS A 2 -10.48 4.63 3.28
C CYS A 2 -11.14 4.89 4.63
N PHE A 3 -12.20 5.71 4.65
CA PHE A 3 -12.83 6.19 5.88
C PHE A 3 -14.07 5.38 6.34
N ASN A 4 -14.51 4.37 5.57
CA ASN A 4 -15.51 3.39 6.01
C ASN A 4 -15.53 2.15 5.09
N ALA A 5 -16.22 1.10 5.54
CA ALA A 5 -16.36 -0.16 4.79
C ALA A 5 -16.95 0.02 3.38
N ARG A 6 -17.98 0.87 3.23
CA ARG A 6 -18.63 1.06 1.92
C ARG A 6 -17.65 1.67 0.90
N VAL A 7 -16.89 2.68 1.31
CA VAL A 7 -15.88 3.31 0.46
C VAL A 7 -14.79 2.32 0.13
N SER A 8 -14.29 1.57 1.12
CA SER A 8 -13.28 0.52 0.92
C SER A 8 -13.66 -0.45 -0.20
N ILE A 9 -14.85 -1.07 -0.13
CA ILE A 9 -15.27 -2.02 -1.15
C ILE A 9 -15.52 -1.36 -2.51
N THR A 10 -16.08 -0.13 -2.53
CA THR A 10 -16.26 0.61 -3.79
C THR A 10 -14.92 0.91 -4.46
N THR A 11 -13.94 1.42 -3.72
CA THR A 11 -12.60 1.72 -4.27
C THR A 11 -11.85 0.47 -4.69
N TYR A 12 -12.03 -0.65 -3.99
CA TYR A 12 -11.48 -1.95 -4.40
C TYR A 12 -12.00 -2.36 -5.78
N LEU A 13 -13.32 -2.32 -5.99
CA LEU A 13 -13.95 -2.69 -7.26
C LEU A 13 -13.56 -1.72 -8.40
N VAL A 14 -13.58 -0.41 -8.13
CA VAL A 14 -13.18 0.62 -9.11
C VAL A 14 -11.70 0.46 -9.51
N GLY A 15 -10.82 0.20 -8.54
CA GLY A 15 -9.40 0.00 -8.81
C GLY A 15 -9.15 -1.29 -9.62
N LEU A 16 -9.77 -2.41 -9.24
CA LEU A 16 -9.67 -3.65 -10.01
C LEU A 16 -10.16 -3.50 -11.45
N ALA A 17 -11.27 -2.78 -11.68
CA ALA A 17 -11.77 -2.50 -13.02
C ALA A 17 -10.76 -1.69 -13.84
N GLY A 18 -10.13 -0.67 -13.25
CA GLY A 18 -9.07 0.10 -13.89
C GLY A 18 -7.82 -0.73 -14.20
N CYS A 19 -7.43 -1.61 -13.28
CA CYS A 19 -6.30 -2.54 -13.50
C CYS A 19 -6.59 -3.55 -14.61
N ALA A 20 -7.82 -4.07 -14.70
CA ALA A 20 -8.21 -4.96 -15.78
C ALA A 20 -8.11 -4.26 -17.15
N GLU A 21 -8.51 -2.99 -17.22
CA GLU A 21 -8.39 -2.21 -18.46
C GLU A 21 -6.93 -1.89 -18.81
N LEU A 22 -6.08 -1.55 -17.83
CA LEU A 22 -4.63 -1.42 -18.06
C LEU A 22 -4.03 -2.72 -18.61
N TYR A 23 -4.41 -3.87 -18.06
CA TYR A 23 -3.94 -5.17 -18.52
C TYR A 23 -4.35 -5.41 -19.98
N ARG A 24 -5.61 -5.10 -20.33
CA ARG A 24 -6.14 -5.22 -21.69
C ARG A 24 -5.37 -4.37 -22.71
N GLN A 25 -4.81 -3.23 -22.29
CA GLN A 25 -3.98 -2.35 -23.11
C GLN A 25 -2.50 -2.74 -23.15
N GLY A 26 -2.14 -3.93 -22.65
CA GLY A 26 -0.75 -4.42 -22.68
C GLY A 26 0.16 -3.79 -21.63
N ARG A 27 -0.41 -3.19 -20.57
CA ARG A 27 0.32 -2.57 -19.45
C ARG A 27 0.30 -3.48 -18.24
N ALA A 28 0.79 -4.71 -18.43
CA ALA A 28 0.63 -5.79 -17.48
C ALA A 28 1.36 -5.52 -16.15
N ALA A 29 2.54 -4.89 -16.20
CA ALA A 29 3.30 -4.55 -15.00
C ALA A 29 2.57 -3.52 -14.11
N GLU A 30 2.07 -2.42 -14.70
CA GLU A 30 1.25 -1.45 -13.96
C GLU A 30 -0.03 -2.08 -13.42
N ALA A 31 -0.73 -2.86 -14.25
CA ALA A 31 -1.97 -3.52 -13.86
C ALA A 31 -1.77 -4.45 -12.65
N MET A 32 -0.71 -5.29 -12.69
CA MET A 32 -0.38 -6.20 -11.60
C MET A 32 -0.02 -5.45 -10.32
N PHE A 33 0.82 -4.41 -10.43
CA PHE A 33 1.21 -3.60 -9.28
C PHE A 33 0.00 -2.92 -8.63
N TYR A 34 -0.81 -2.18 -9.38
CA TYR A 34 -1.97 -1.49 -8.80
C TYR A 34 -3.05 -2.46 -8.34
N ALA A 35 -3.22 -3.62 -8.98
CA ALA A 35 -4.11 -4.67 -8.48
C ALA A 35 -3.62 -5.19 -7.12
N TRP A 36 -2.31 -5.34 -6.91
CA TRP A 36 -1.77 -5.71 -5.60
C TRP A 36 -2.03 -4.62 -4.56
N VAL A 37 -1.68 -3.37 -4.84
CA VAL A 37 -1.91 -2.22 -3.95
C VAL A 37 -3.40 -2.11 -3.58
N VAL A 38 -4.32 -2.34 -4.53
CA VAL A 38 -5.75 -2.20 -4.27
C VAL A 38 -6.29 -3.21 -3.25
N HIS A 39 -5.61 -4.35 -3.04
CA HIS A 39 -6.00 -5.31 -2.00
C HIS A 39 -5.98 -4.70 -0.59
N MET A 40 -5.21 -3.63 -0.35
CA MET A 40 -5.29 -2.89 0.90
C MET A 40 -6.70 -2.35 1.17
N GLN A 41 -7.47 -1.98 0.14
CA GLN A 41 -8.85 -1.55 0.30
C GLN A 41 -9.77 -2.70 0.72
N LEU A 42 -9.50 -3.93 0.27
CA LEU A 42 -10.23 -5.11 0.73
C LEU A 42 -9.91 -5.42 2.20
N ILE A 43 -8.63 -5.31 2.60
CA ILE A 43 -8.23 -5.45 4.01
C ILE A 43 -8.97 -4.42 4.88
N GLU A 44 -9.04 -3.17 4.43
CA GLU A 44 -9.76 -2.12 5.15
C GLU A 44 -11.26 -2.38 5.25
N PHE A 45 -11.89 -2.91 4.20
CA PHE A 45 -13.29 -3.28 4.26
C PHE A 45 -13.55 -4.24 5.43
N PHE A 46 -12.71 -5.26 5.59
CA PHE A 46 -12.82 -6.18 6.71
C PHE A 46 -12.56 -5.47 8.04
N LEU A 47 -11.48 -4.70 8.17
CA LEU A 47 -11.17 -3.99 9.42
C LEU A 47 -12.29 -3.03 9.86
N TRP A 48 -12.91 -2.32 8.93
CA TRP A 48 -14.05 -1.46 9.21
C TRP A 48 -15.26 -2.23 9.73
N ARG A 49 -15.50 -3.45 9.23
CA ARG A 49 -16.59 -4.32 9.68
C ARG A 49 -16.35 -4.90 11.08
N LEU A 50 -15.10 -4.95 11.52
CA LEU A 50 -14.71 -5.44 12.85
C LEU A 50 -14.66 -4.33 13.92
N GLN A 51 -14.71 -3.04 13.53
CA GLN A 51 -14.58 -1.93 14.49
C GLN A 51 -15.60 -1.94 15.64
N PRO A 52 -16.91 -2.19 15.42
CA PRO A 52 -17.89 -2.19 16.51
C PRO A 52 -17.55 -3.17 17.63
N GLN A 53 -17.02 -4.35 17.26
CA GLN A 53 -16.64 -5.40 18.21
C GLN A 53 -15.31 -5.08 18.91
N CYS A 54 -14.37 -4.40 18.24
CA CYS A 54 -13.13 -3.97 18.86
C CYS A 54 -13.35 -3.00 20.04
N SER A 55 -14.39 -2.16 19.98
CA SER A 55 -14.76 -1.28 21.09
C SER A 55 -15.46 -2.01 22.25
N ALA A 56 -16.09 -3.15 21.97
CA ALA A 56 -16.88 -3.90 22.95
C ALA A 56 -16.08 -5.01 23.67
N ASP A 57 -15.11 -5.63 22.99
CA ASP A 57 -14.31 -6.74 23.51
C ASP A 57 -12.83 -6.65 23.05
N PRO A 58 -11.93 -6.15 23.91
CA PRO A 58 -10.50 -6.05 23.61
C PRO A 58 -9.80 -7.40 23.34
N ALA A 59 -10.26 -8.48 23.97
CA ALA A 59 -9.66 -9.81 23.76
C ALA A 59 -10.02 -10.36 22.37
N TRP A 60 -11.25 -10.10 21.92
CA TRP A 60 -11.66 -10.44 20.55
C TRP A 60 -10.92 -9.62 19.50
N ALA A 61 -10.65 -8.34 19.78
CA ALA A 61 -9.85 -7.47 18.91
C ALA A 61 -8.44 -8.05 18.67
N LEU A 62 -7.83 -8.66 19.69
CA LEU A 62 -6.52 -9.31 19.57
C LEU A 62 -6.55 -10.55 18.64
N GLY A 63 -7.73 -11.13 18.37
CA GLY A 63 -7.89 -12.27 17.47
C GLY A 63 -8.09 -11.85 16.01
N GLN A 64 -9.32 -11.48 15.65
CA GLN A 64 -9.70 -11.30 14.24
C GLN A 64 -9.13 -10.03 13.63
N ASN A 65 -9.16 -8.91 14.35
CA ASN A 65 -8.62 -7.65 13.84
C ASN A 65 -7.10 -7.74 13.65
N ALA A 66 -6.38 -8.32 14.61
CA ALA A 66 -4.94 -8.54 14.50
C ALA A 66 -4.57 -9.43 13.30
N LEU A 67 -5.34 -10.49 13.02
CA LEU A 67 -5.12 -11.34 11.85
C LEU A 67 -5.28 -10.56 10.54
N VAL A 68 -6.36 -9.79 10.40
CA VAL A 68 -6.61 -8.98 9.20
C VAL A 68 -5.57 -7.88 9.05
N SER A 69 -5.18 -7.23 10.14
CA SER A 69 -4.13 -6.21 10.14
C SER A 69 -2.76 -6.77 9.76
N LYS A 70 -2.42 -7.98 10.25
CA LYS A 70 -1.22 -8.71 9.83
C LYS A 70 -1.22 -9.01 8.33
N ALA A 71 -2.37 -9.38 7.76
CA ALA A 71 -2.49 -9.53 6.31
C ALA A 71 -2.26 -8.20 5.59
N GLY A 72 -2.81 -7.09 6.12
CA GLY A 72 -2.54 -5.73 5.63
C GLY A 72 -1.06 -5.36 5.65
N LEU A 73 -0.34 -5.63 6.74
CA LEU A 73 1.10 -5.41 6.84
C LEU A 73 1.86 -6.18 5.74
N ILE A 74 1.54 -7.46 5.55
CA ILE A 74 2.19 -8.30 4.53
C ILE A 74 1.92 -7.75 3.12
N ILE A 75 0.67 -7.44 2.80
CA ILE A 75 0.31 -6.91 1.47
C ILE A 75 1.05 -5.60 1.21
N ASN A 76 1.00 -4.66 2.17
CA ASN A 76 1.66 -3.37 2.06
C ASN A 76 3.17 -3.50 1.87
N HIS A 77 3.85 -4.27 2.72
CA HIS A 77 5.30 -4.46 2.65
C HIS A 77 5.77 -5.17 1.38
N LEU A 78 4.91 -5.98 0.76
CA LEU A 78 5.21 -6.66 -0.49
C LEU A 78 4.98 -5.79 -1.73
N GLU A 79 4.38 -4.60 -1.63
CA GLU A 79 4.12 -3.73 -2.79
C GLU A 79 5.37 -3.48 -3.66
N PRO A 80 6.54 -3.09 -3.12
CA PRO A 80 7.73 -2.86 -3.94
C PRO A 80 8.31 -4.15 -4.52
N VAL A 81 8.15 -5.27 -3.80
CA VAL A 81 8.59 -6.59 -4.27
C VAL A 81 7.74 -7.03 -5.46
N VAL A 82 6.43 -6.89 -5.36
CA VAL A 82 5.49 -7.22 -6.45
C VAL A 82 5.75 -6.33 -7.66
N LEU A 83 5.98 -5.03 -7.48
CA LEU A 83 6.34 -4.14 -8.59
C LEU A 83 7.66 -4.58 -9.25
N TRP A 84 8.68 -4.89 -8.45
CA TRP A 84 9.98 -5.35 -8.95
C TRP A 84 9.86 -6.64 -9.76
N LEU A 85 9.10 -7.62 -9.27
CA LEU A 85 8.85 -8.87 -9.97
C LEU A 85 8.00 -8.65 -11.24
N ALA A 86 6.97 -7.83 -11.17
CA ALA A 86 6.12 -7.50 -12.31
C ALA A 86 6.96 -6.87 -13.44
N ILE A 87 7.83 -5.91 -13.15
CA ILE A 87 8.74 -5.31 -14.13
C ILE A 87 9.72 -6.36 -14.68
N SER A 88 10.27 -7.22 -13.82
CA SER A 88 11.32 -8.16 -14.22
C SER A 88 10.82 -9.33 -15.07
N TYR A 89 9.56 -9.73 -14.90
CA TYR A 89 9.01 -10.95 -15.51
C TYR A 89 7.86 -10.71 -16.49
N LEU A 90 7.25 -9.53 -16.52
CA LEU A 90 6.21 -9.20 -17.50
C LEU A 90 6.78 -8.30 -18.58
N PRO A 91 7.09 -8.81 -19.79
CA PRO A 91 7.74 -8.04 -20.85
C PRO A 91 6.84 -6.96 -21.48
N GLN A 92 5.52 -7.04 -21.24
CA GLN A 92 4.55 -6.11 -21.80
C GLN A 92 4.47 -4.83 -20.96
N GLY A 93 4.89 -3.71 -21.55
CA GLY A 93 4.78 -2.39 -20.91
C GLY A 93 5.85 -2.10 -19.85
N SER A 94 6.92 -2.89 -19.77
CA SER A 94 8.02 -2.68 -18.83
C SER A 94 9.35 -2.42 -19.55
N ARG A 95 10.27 -1.76 -18.85
CA ARG A 95 11.65 -1.54 -19.27
C ARG A 95 12.56 -2.39 -18.41
N GLN A 96 13.64 -2.89 -18.99
CA GLN A 96 14.63 -3.63 -18.22
C GLN A 96 15.24 -2.73 -17.15
N LEU A 97 15.21 -3.19 -15.90
CA LEU A 97 15.81 -2.46 -14.80
C LEU A 97 17.33 -2.46 -14.92
N PRO A 98 18.00 -1.36 -14.53
CA PRO A 98 19.45 -1.36 -14.46
C PRO A 98 19.93 -2.34 -13.37
N GLY A 99 21.06 -3.02 -13.59
CA GLY A 99 21.57 -4.08 -12.72
C GLY A 99 21.66 -3.70 -11.23
N TRP A 100 22.04 -2.46 -10.94
CA TRP A 100 22.14 -1.94 -9.56
C TRP A 100 20.78 -1.92 -8.83
N MET A 101 19.66 -1.80 -9.55
CA MET A 101 18.33 -1.79 -8.95
C MET A 101 18.00 -3.13 -8.29
N HIS A 102 18.46 -4.25 -8.87
CA HIS A 102 18.27 -5.56 -8.26
C HIS A 102 19.02 -5.66 -6.92
N ALA A 103 20.22 -5.09 -6.82
CA ALA A 103 20.97 -5.04 -5.56
C ALA A 103 20.24 -4.17 -4.50
N VAL A 104 19.70 -3.02 -4.91
CA VAL A 104 18.86 -2.18 -4.03
C VAL A 104 17.63 -2.95 -3.54
N MET A 105 16.97 -3.70 -4.42
CA MET A 105 15.80 -4.50 -4.06
C MET A 105 16.12 -5.65 -3.09
N VAL A 106 17.24 -6.34 -3.25
CA VAL A 106 17.70 -7.34 -2.28
C VAL A 106 17.90 -6.70 -0.91
N GLY A 107 18.58 -5.55 -0.84
CA GLY A 107 18.75 -4.80 0.40
C GLY A 107 17.42 -4.37 1.01
N PHE A 108 16.49 -3.88 0.19
CA PHE A 108 15.15 -3.47 0.62
C PHE A 108 14.32 -4.65 1.16
N VAL A 109 14.40 -5.83 0.54
CA VAL A 109 13.71 -7.05 1.01
C VAL A 109 14.25 -7.48 2.37
N LEU A 110 15.57 -7.47 2.57
CA LEU A 110 16.19 -7.80 3.87
C LEU A 110 15.77 -6.80 4.96
N ALA A 111 15.78 -5.51 4.63
CA ALA A 111 15.32 -4.46 5.55
C ALA A 111 13.82 -4.62 5.89
N THR A 112 12.99 -4.94 4.91
CA THR A 112 11.56 -5.21 5.08
C THR A 112 11.31 -6.44 5.95
N ALA A 113 12.06 -7.51 5.76
CA ALA A 113 11.94 -8.72 6.57
C ALA A 113 12.29 -8.43 8.04
N GLU A 114 13.38 -7.69 8.29
CA GLU A 114 13.78 -7.32 9.65
C GLU A 114 12.78 -6.35 10.31
N TYR A 115 12.28 -5.34 9.58
CA TYR A 115 11.25 -4.44 10.08
C TYR A 115 9.96 -5.19 10.42
N SER A 116 9.48 -6.02 9.50
CA SER A 116 8.28 -6.85 9.69
C SER A 116 8.43 -7.78 10.89
N ARG A 117 9.59 -8.41 11.07
CA ARG A 117 9.87 -9.31 12.21
C ARG A 117 9.74 -8.59 13.54
N ARG A 118 10.27 -7.37 13.66
CA ARG A 118 10.18 -6.55 14.88
C ARG A 118 8.74 -6.18 15.19
N VAL A 119 8.03 -5.64 14.21
CA VAL A 119 6.61 -5.28 14.36
C VAL A 119 5.77 -6.49 14.74
N LEU A 120 5.96 -7.62 14.06
CA LEU A 120 5.21 -8.86 14.35
C LEU A 120 5.49 -9.42 15.75
N SER A 121 6.61 -9.07 16.37
CA SER A 121 6.91 -9.47 17.75
C SER A 121 6.18 -8.61 18.80
N GLU A 122 5.67 -7.44 18.41
CA GLU A 122 4.94 -6.51 19.26
C GLU A 122 3.42 -6.67 18.99
N GLN A 123 2.74 -7.58 19.71
CA GLN A 123 1.33 -7.92 19.43
C GLN A 123 0.38 -6.71 19.40
N GLU A 124 0.61 -5.70 20.26
CA GLU A 124 -0.21 -4.48 20.29
C GLU A 124 -0.12 -3.65 19.01
N SER A 125 0.97 -3.77 18.25
CA SER A 125 1.15 -3.09 16.96
C SER A 125 0.28 -3.68 15.84
N LEU A 126 -0.26 -4.88 16.06
CA LEU A 126 -1.08 -5.59 15.09
C LEU A 126 -2.56 -5.24 15.20
N VAL A 127 -3.00 -4.52 16.23
CA VAL A 127 -4.40 -4.10 16.34
C VAL A 127 -4.60 -2.78 15.62
N THR A 128 -5.50 -2.77 14.63
CA THR A 128 -5.86 -1.57 13.84
C THR A 128 -7.25 -1.09 14.21
N THR A 129 -7.32 0.08 14.84
CA THR A 129 -8.58 0.66 15.36
C THR A 129 -8.66 2.15 15.07
N VAL A 130 -9.84 2.75 15.24
CA VAL A 130 -9.97 4.21 15.25
C VAL A 130 -9.64 4.72 16.65
N THR A 131 -8.60 5.56 16.77
CA THR A 131 -8.25 6.24 18.02
C THR A 131 -8.77 7.68 18.01
N PRO A 132 -8.82 8.37 19.17
CA PRO A 132 -9.15 9.79 19.20
C PRO A 132 -8.27 10.65 18.29
N GLU A 133 -6.99 10.30 18.16
CA GLU A 133 -6.01 11.02 17.34
C GLU A 133 -6.13 10.70 15.85
N SER A 134 -6.53 9.46 15.52
CA SER A 134 -6.66 9.02 14.13
C SER A 134 -8.04 9.26 13.55
N ALA A 135 -9.05 9.54 14.36
CA ALA A 135 -10.43 9.73 13.93
C ALA A 135 -10.54 10.79 12.80
N PRO A 136 -11.30 10.50 11.72
CA PRO A 136 -12.17 9.34 11.48
C PRO A 136 -11.48 8.16 10.76
N HIS A 137 -10.16 8.01 10.83
CA HIS A 137 -9.38 7.01 10.08
C HIS A 137 -8.90 5.86 10.97
N LEU A 138 -8.62 4.71 10.33
CA LEU A 138 -7.97 3.57 10.97
C LEU A 138 -6.50 3.91 11.30
N HIS A 139 -6.11 3.69 12.55
CA HIS A 139 -4.74 3.80 13.01
C HIS A 139 -3.99 2.47 12.82
N TRP A 140 -3.02 2.48 11.92
CA TRP A 140 -2.17 1.34 11.63
C TRP A 140 -0.89 1.42 12.47
N LYS A 141 -0.94 0.91 13.70
CA LYS A 141 0.17 1.04 14.68
C LYS A 141 1.49 0.49 14.17
N TRP A 142 1.48 -0.54 13.32
CA TRP A 142 2.69 -1.06 12.70
C TRP A 142 3.42 -0.08 11.77
N ASN A 143 2.83 1.07 11.43
CA ASN A 143 3.54 2.16 10.76
C ASN A 143 4.52 2.91 11.67
N GLU A 144 4.32 2.79 12.99
CA GLU A 144 5.03 3.56 14.02
C GLU A 144 6.02 2.71 14.81
N GLY A 145 6.24 1.46 14.37
CA GLY A 145 7.30 0.61 14.91
C GLY A 145 8.65 1.33 14.88
N ARG A 146 9.57 0.92 15.74
CA ARG A 146 10.89 1.57 15.85
C ARG A 146 11.61 1.60 14.49
N GLY A 147 11.85 2.81 13.98
CA GLY A 147 12.47 3.04 12.67
C GLY A 147 11.48 3.13 11.49
N GLY A 148 10.17 3.08 11.76
CA GLY A 148 9.10 3.12 10.76
C GLY A 148 9.19 4.33 9.83
N GLY A 149 9.46 5.52 10.37
CA GLY A 149 9.62 6.73 9.54
C GLY A 149 10.72 6.59 8.47
N LEU A 150 11.88 6.05 8.83
CA LEU A 150 12.96 5.80 7.87
C LEU A 150 12.61 4.66 6.89
N TYR A 151 11.98 3.59 7.40
CA TYR A 151 11.52 2.47 6.58
C TYR A 151 10.54 2.94 5.50
N TYR A 152 9.52 3.72 5.85
CA TYR A 152 8.53 4.23 4.91
C TYR A 152 9.08 5.29 3.95
N ALA A 153 10.06 6.08 4.38
CA ALA A 153 10.79 6.96 3.46
C ALA A 153 11.54 6.14 2.39
N ALA A 154 12.23 5.07 2.81
CA ALA A 154 12.90 4.15 1.89
C ALA A 154 11.90 3.41 0.99
N PHE A 155 10.76 2.97 1.54
CA PHE A 155 9.66 2.33 0.81
C PHE A 155 9.17 3.20 -0.36
N VAL A 156 8.84 4.46 -0.09
CA VAL A 156 8.37 5.40 -1.13
C VAL A 156 9.47 5.71 -2.13
N ALA A 157 10.71 5.89 -1.67
CA ALA A 157 11.85 6.12 -2.56
C ALA A 157 12.09 4.93 -3.52
N VAL A 158 12.02 3.71 -3.02
CA VAL A 158 12.17 2.48 -3.82
C VAL A 158 11.01 2.32 -4.80
N LEU A 159 9.76 2.56 -4.38
CA LEU A 159 8.62 2.54 -5.29
C LEU A 159 8.76 3.56 -6.43
N CYS A 160 9.14 4.79 -6.10
CA CYS A 160 9.40 5.83 -7.09
C CYS A 160 10.51 5.44 -8.06
N ALA A 161 11.61 4.86 -7.55
CA ALA A 161 12.73 4.43 -8.39
C ALA A 161 12.34 3.27 -9.32
N LEU A 162 11.69 2.23 -8.78
CA LEU A 162 11.15 1.12 -9.58
C LEU A 162 10.18 1.60 -10.66
N ALA A 163 9.25 2.47 -10.29
CA ALA A 163 8.30 3.05 -11.23
C ALA A 163 9.03 3.82 -12.34
N HIS A 164 9.92 4.74 -11.97
CA HIS A 164 10.64 5.60 -12.91
C HIS A 164 11.44 4.82 -13.94
N TYR A 165 12.20 3.82 -13.49
CA TYR A 165 13.12 3.07 -14.35
C TYR A 165 12.46 1.88 -15.04
N GLY A 166 11.43 1.27 -14.44
CA GLY A 166 10.89 -0.01 -14.88
C GLY A 166 9.55 0.01 -15.59
N LEU A 167 8.70 1.01 -15.37
CA LEU A 167 7.37 1.07 -16.00
C LEU A 167 7.39 1.88 -17.31
N ALA A 168 6.54 1.52 -18.29
CA ALA A 168 6.40 2.26 -19.55
C ALA A 168 6.10 3.74 -19.32
N TYR A 169 5.20 4.04 -18.39
CA TYR A 169 4.83 5.39 -17.96
C TYR A 169 5.52 5.76 -16.63
N GLY A 170 6.80 5.42 -16.51
CA GLY A 170 7.52 5.50 -15.24
C GLY A 170 7.51 6.89 -14.60
N ARG A 171 7.62 7.96 -15.40
CA ARG A 171 7.56 9.34 -14.88
C ARG A 171 6.19 9.67 -14.31
N GLN A 172 5.11 9.33 -15.00
CA GLN A 172 3.74 9.57 -14.54
C GLN A 172 3.46 8.78 -13.27
N ASN A 173 3.82 7.49 -13.23
CA ASN A 173 3.68 6.65 -12.03
C ASN A 173 4.45 7.24 -10.84
N THR A 174 5.70 7.66 -11.06
CA THR A 174 6.54 8.30 -10.03
C THR A 174 5.87 9.55 -9.47
N VAL A 175 5.34 10.42 -10.34
CA VAL A 175 4.62 11.63 -9.92
C VAL A 175 3.36 11.27 -9.14
N ILE A 176 2.57 10.30 -9.59
CA ILE A 176 1.36 9.84 -8.89
C ILE A 176 1.71 9.33 -7.48
N ILE A 177 2.72 8.48 -7.35
CA ILE A 177 3.18 7.92 -6.06
C ILE A 177 3.71 9.04 -5.15
N ALA A 178 4.64 9.86 -5.62
CA ALA A 178 5.25 10.91 -4.83
C ALA A 178 4.23 11.98 -4.41
N ALA A 179 3.38 12.43 -5.34
CA ALA A 179 2.38 13.46 -5.05
C ALA A 179 1.29 12.93 -4.11
N SER A 180 0.83 11.68 -4.28
CA SER A 180 -0.15 11.08 -3.38
C SER A 180 0.41 10.89 -1.97
N PHE A 181 1.68 10.46 -1.83
CA PHE A 181 2.35 10.42 -0.54
C PHE A 181 2.50 11.80 0.09
N ALA A 182 3.01 12.78 -0.65
CA ALA A 182 3.21 14.14 -0.15
C ALA A 182 1.90 14.78 0.29
N ALA A 183 0.83 14.63 -0.50
CA ALA A 183 -0.50 15.11 -0.15
C ALA A 183 -1.02 14.41 1.12
N SER A 184 -0.88 13.09 1.19
CA SER A 184 -1.34 12.32 2.35
C SER A 184 -0.56 12.67 3.62
N PHE A 185 0.76 12.86 3.53
CA PHE A 185 1.58 13.31 4.64
C PHE A 185 1.21 14.72 5.10
N ALA A 186 0.99 15.65 4.16
CA ALA A 186 0.60 17.02 4.49
C ALA A 186 -0.77 17.11 5.18
N VAL A 187 -1.74 16.30 4.76
CA VAL A 187 -3.11 16.31 5.30
C VAL A 187 -3.26 15.46 6.55
N TYR A 188 -2.63 14.29 6.59
CA TYR A 188 -2.86 13.24 7.60
C TYR A 188 -1.66 12.90 8.48
N GLY A 189 -0.53 13.61 8.32
CA GLY A 189 0.70 13.35 9.09
C GLY A 189 0.54 13.52 10.59
N LYS A 190 -0.36 14.41 11.04
CA LYS A 190 -0.63 14.63 12.46
C LYS A 190 -1.63 13.64 13.05
N GLN A 191 -2.47 13.03 12.22
CA GLN A 191 -3.51 12.05 12.61
C GLN A 191 -3.00 10.61 12.57
N HIS A 192 -1.68 10.39 12.46
CA HIS A 192 -1.10 9.04 12.43
C HIS A 192 -1.69 8.15 11.31
N SER A 193 -2.16 8.80 10.24
CA SER A 193 -2.99 8.20 9.19
C SER A 193 -2.46 8.57 7.81
N VAL A 194 -1.14 8.68 7.65
CA VAL A 194 -0.47 9.03 6.38
C VAL A 194 -0.86 8.10 5.24
N GLY A 195 -1.31 6.87 5.51
CA GLY A 195 -1.85 5.99 4.48
C GLY A 195 -3.22 6.41 3.93
N ALA A 196 -3.95 7.37 4.52
CA ALA A 196 -5.37 7.66 4.24
C ALA A 196 -5.67 7.95 2.76
N MET A 197 -4.91 8.80 2.08
CA MET A 197 -5.19 9.12 0.67
C MET A 197 -4.86 7.99 -0.30
N TRP A 198 -4.07 6.99 0.11
CA TRP A 198 -3.65 5.91 -0.78
C TRP A 198 -4.81 5.01 -1.22
N CYS A 199 -5.95 5.04 -0.52
CA CYS A 199 -7.17 4.36 -0.96
C CYS A 199 -7.69 4.93 -2.30
N PHE A 200 -7.69 6.25 -2.43
CA PHE A 200 -8.07 6.92 -3.67
C PHE A 200 -6.95 6.89 -4.70
N ALA A 201 -5.70 7.06 -4.26
CA ALA A 201 -4.58 6.99 -5.18
C ALA A 201 -4.48 5.62 -5.86
N ALA A 202 -4.58 4.51 -5.11
CA ALA A 202 -4.51 3.17 -5.68
C ALA A 202 -5.68 2.85 -6.61
N SER A 203 -6.90 3.29 -6.26
CA SER A 203 -8.09 3.04 -7.08
C SER A 203 -8.18 3.92 -8.32
N LEU A 204 -7.68 5.16 -8.27
CA LEU A 204 -7.75 6.13 -9.37
C LEU A 204 -6.50 6.15 -10.24
N ALA A 205 -5.35 5.72 -9.74
CA ALA A 205 -4.10 5.71 -10.52
C ALA A 205 -4.22 4.92 -11.84
N PRO A 206 -4.85 3.73 -11.89
CA PRO A 206 -5.08 3.05 -13.16
C PRO A 206 -5.85 3.89 -14.17
N TRP A 207 -6.93 4.55 -13.73
CA TRP A 207 -7.75 5.41 -14.58
C TRP A 207 -7.02 6.66 -15.05
N LEU A 208 -6.25 7.29 -14.17
CA LEU A 208 -5.40 8.44 -14.54
C LEU A 208 -4.36 8.03 -15.58
N LEU A 209 -3.74 6.87 -15.42
CA LEU A 209 -2.77 6.35 -16.38
C LEU A 209 -3.40 5.99 -17.73
N LEU A 210 -4.66 5.56 -17.75
CA LEU A 210 -5.42 5.34 -18.99
C LEU A 210 -5.76 6.65 -19.68
N ALA A 211 -6.09 7.70 -18.93
CA ALA A 211 -6.42 9.02 -19.49
C ALA A 211 -5.20 9.81 -19.98
N LEU A 212 -4.01 9.49 -19.48
CA LEU A 212 -2.74 10.13 -19.84
C LEU A 212 -1.97 9.39 -20.95
N ALA A 213 -2.46 8.23 -21.37
CA ALA A 213 -1.90 7.39 -22.43
C ALA A 213 -2.50 7.77 -23.79
#